data_AF-A0A4S4KEQ3-F1
#
_entry.id   AF-A0A4S4KEQ3-F1
#
_cell.length_a   1.000
_cell.length_b   1.000
_cell.length_c   1.000
_cell.angle_alpha   90.00
_cell.angle_beta   90.00
_cell.angle_gamma   90.00
#
_symmetry.space_group_name_H-M   'P 1'
#
loop_
_entity.id
_entity.type
_entity.pdbx_description
1 polymer ?
#
loop_
_entity_poly.entity_id
_entity_poly.type
_entity_poly.pdbx_seq_one_letter_code
_entity_poly.pdbx_strand_id
1 'polypeptide(L)'
;MVGLTQNRSIQDEKLIESIFQTHYSPESRASNAVVYGATATNIIIDARPTTNAVANTAKGAGTENMDHYKDARKVYLGIDNIHVMRDSLVKVVEALRETEMAASSASGDLPGESLVVPVLDRQALRRSGWLRHLSAIVEGSLHIIRNVHVNSSHVLIHCSDGWDRTAQLSALSQVCLDPFYRTIKGFQILVEKDWVSFGHKFLDRCGHLSSEKFFVAPTDTGANASGAEAAQAFFASVQNRFASQKHLQETSPVFHQFLESVRQVQRQFPERFEFNERFLRQMHYHLYSCQFGTFLFNTERERRVGEGGPPACERTVSVWDFFNSLPETELTVNPDYDPSLDDVGRREPGADMGVLFPNPKDVRFWNELYGRADEEMNGNGVYFHPSLSITFFYSHYVVVAYTLPSRLTTSNLTHAVYRGFAVFTNFVAQDEA
;
A
#
# COMPACT_ATOMS: atom_id res chain seq x y z
N MET A 1 27.51 6.99 2.63
CA MET A 1 26.64 8.16 2.91
C MET A 1 27.42 9.43 2.64
N VAL A 2 26.95 10.26 1.72
CA VAL A 2 27.69 11.41 1.16
C VAL A 2 27.90 12.53 2.19
N GLY A 3 26.82 13.01 2.82
CA GLY A 3 26.85 14.06 3.83
C GLY A 3 27.36 15.42 3.31
N LEU A 4 27.52 16.37 4.24
CA LEU A 4 28.07 17.69 3.93
C LEU A 4 29.54 17.64 3.48
N THR A 5 30.28 16.63 3.92
CA THR A 5 31.70 16.44 3.59
C THR A 5 31.94 15.78 2.23
N GLN A 6 30.87 15.47 1.47
CA GLN A 6 30.95 14.80 0.17
C GLN A 6 31.75 13.49 0.22
N ASN A 7 31.52 12.69 1.27
CA ASN A 7 32.15 11.40 1.44
C ASN A 7 31.81 10.47 0.27
N ARG A 8 32.79 9.65 -0.11
CA ARG A 8 32.69 8.70 -1.22
C ARG A 8 32.88 7.28 -0.73
N SER A 9 32.34 6.33 -1.50
CA SER A 9 32.58 4.91 -1.29
C SER A 9 32.94 4.27 -2.62
N ILE A 10 34.20 3.88 -2.77
CA ILE A 10 34.67 3.20 -4.00
C ILE A 10 33.95 1.87 -4.20
N GLN A 11 33.56 1.20 -3.11
CA GLN A 11 32.80 -0.05 -3.17
C GLN A 11 31.40 0.17 -3.75
N ASP A 12 30.75 1.27 -3.38
CA ASP A 12 29.43 1.66 -3.89
C ASP A 12 29.51 2.08 -5.37
N GLU A 13 30.49 2.92 -5.72
CA GLU A 13 30.78 3.32 -7.10
C GLU A 13 31.01 2.09 -7.99
N LYS A 14 31.83 1.13 -7.54
CA LYS A 14 32.14 -0.11 -8.27
C LYS A 14 30.96 -1.07 -8.36
N LEU A 15 30.11 -1.12 -7.33
CA LEU A 15 28.88 -1.92 -7.37
C LEU A 15 27.93 -1.39 -8.44
N ILE A 16 27.68 -0.08 -8.45
CA ILE A 16 26.78 0.56 -9.43
C ILE A 16 27.35 0.43 -10.84
N GLU A 17 28.66 0.66 -11.02
CA GLU A 17 29.34 0.41 -12.30
C GLU A 17 29.16 -1.04 -12.76
N SER A 18 29.32 -2.01 -11.86
CA SER A 18 29.17 -3.43 -12.20
C SER A 18 27.75 -3.77 -12.63
N ILE A 19 26.72 -3.24 -11.94
CA ILE A 19 25.31 -3.39 -12.33
C ILE A 19 25.08 -2.85 -13.73
N PHE A 20 25.53 -1.61 -13.99
CA PHE A 20 25.36 -0.92 -15.26
C PHE A 20 26.22 -1.46 -16.40
N GLN A 21 27.12 -2.41 -16.14
CA GLN A 21 27.88 -3.12 -17.16
C GLN A 21 27.34 -4.53 -17.44
N THR A 22 26.27 -4.97 -16.77
CA THR A 22 25.73 -6.33 -16.95
C THR A 22 25.07 -6.57 -18.31
N HIS A 23 24.80 -5.52 -19.10
CA HIS A 23 24.35 -5.65 -20.49
C HIS A 23 25.47 -6.00 -21.47
N TYR A 24 26.75 -5.93 -21.07
CA TYR A 24 27.87 -6.43 -21.86
C TYR A 24 28.02 -7.94 -21.61
N SER A 25 27.93 -8.76 -22.66
CA SER A 25 28.25 -10.19 -22.57
C SER A 25 29.71 -10.38 -22.05
N PRO A 26 29.98 -11.37 -21.18
CA PRO A 26 31.34 -11.73 -20.79
C PRO A 26 32.27 -12.00 -21.99
N GLU A 27 31.73 -12.50 -23.10
CA GLU A 27 32.46 -12.77 -24.34
C GLU A 27 32.73 -11.47 -25.12
N SER A 28 31.85 -10.47 -25.01
CA SER A 28 32.09 -9.11 -25.52
C SER A 28 33.07 -8.29 -24.65
N ARG A 29 33.61 -8.83 -23.56
CA ARG A 29 34.82 -8.22 -22.94
C ARG A 29 36.08 -8.52 -23.76
N ALA A 30 36.06 -9.56 -24.59
CA ALA A 30 37.15 -9.89 -25.52
C ALA A 30 36.99 -9.22 -26.90
N SER A 31 35.78 -8.79 -27.26
CA SER A 31 35.49 -8.05 -28.49
C SER A 31 34.65 -6.81 -28.17
N ASN A 32 35.06 -5.62 -28.61
CA ASN A 32 34.30 -4.35 -28.49
C ASN A 32 32.94 -4.33 -29.25
N ALA A 33 32.31 -5.48 -29.45
CA ALA A 33 31.01 -5.62 -30.08
C ALA A 33 29.92 -5.12 -29.11
N VAL A 34 29.26 -4.04 -29.50
CA VAL A 34 28.09 -3.49 -28.81
C VAL A 34 26.93 -4.48 -29.00
N VAL A 35 26.26 -4.86 -27.91
CA VAL A 35 25.02 -5.66 -27.97
C VAL A 35 23.95 -4.83 -28.69
N TYR A 36 23.43 -5.34 -29.81
CA TYR A 36 22.41 -4.64 -30.60
C TYR A 36 21.18 -4.34 -29.73
N GLY A 37 20.81 -3.07 -29.62
CA GLY A 37 19.69 -2.58 -28.81
C GLY A 37 20.03 -2.11 -27.40
N ALA A 38 21.19 -2.46 -26.83
CA ALA A 38 21.60 -1.96 -25.52
C ALA A 38 22.03 -0.48 -25.63
N THR A 39 21.26 0.43 -25.02
CA THR A 39 21.64 1.84 -24.95
C THR A 39 22.34 2.15 -23.62
N ALA A 40 23.30 3.07 -23.60
CA ALA A 40 23.96 3.53 -22.38
C ALA A 40 23.14 4.63 -21.66
N THR A 41 21.83 4.43 -21.50
CA THR A 41 20.93 5.40 -20.84
C THR A 41 20.57 4.97 -19.42
N ASN A 42 21.54 4.45 -18.68
CA ASN A 42 21.33 4.04 -17.29
C ASN A 42 20.86 5.23 -16.44
N ILE A 43 19.93 4.96 -15.52
CA ILE A 43 19.38 6.00 -14.65
C ILE A 43 19.46 5.61 -13.18
N ILE A 44 19.81 6.60 -12.35
CA ILE A 44 19.66 6.55 -10.91
C ILE A 44 18.45 7.41 -10.55
N ILE A 45 17.41 6.79 -10.01
CA ILE A 45 16.18 7.44 -9.61
C ILE A 45 16.21 7.64 -8.11
N ASP A 46 16.20 8.92 -7.71
CA ASP A 46 15.85 9.34 -6.36
C ASP A 46 14.36 9.67 -6.33
N ALA A 47 13.57 8.85 -5.63
CA ALA A 47 12.12 9.04 -5.58
C ALA A 47 11.70 10.37 -4.90
N ARG A 48 12.60 11.02 -4.16
CA ARG A 48 12.29 12.21 -3.35
C ARG A 48 12.14 13.46 -4.23
N PRO A 49 11.44 14.50 -3.73
CA PRO A 49 11.63 15.87 -4.20
C PRO A 49 13.08 16.31 -3.99
N THR A 50 13.60 17.09 -4.93
CA THR A 50 14.98 17.61 -4.88
C THR A 50 15.27 18.34 -3.56
N THR A 51 14.33 19.14 -3.06
CA THR A 51 14.44 19.85 -1.78
C THR A 51 14.66 18.89 -0.60
N ASN A 52 13.92 17.78 -0.57
CA ASN A 52 14.03 16.78 0.48
C ASN A 52 15.34 15.99 0.37
N ALA A 53 15.83 15.72 -0.84
CA ALA A 53 17.14 15.08 -1.05
C ALA A 53 18.29 15.98 -0.54
N VAL A 54 18.24 17.27 -0.84
CA VAL A 54 19.21 18.27 -0.33
C VAL A 54 19.14 18.37 1.19
N ALA A 55 17.95 18.44 1.79
CA ALA A 55 17.78 18.47 3.24
C ALA A 55 18.36 17.22 3.94
N ASN A 56 18.22 16.04 3.33
CA ASN A 56 18.84 14.82 3.85
C ASN A 56 20.37 14.86 3.76
N THR A 57 20.92 15.48 2.72
CA THR A 57 22.37 15.70 2.60
C THR A 57 22.91 16.53 3.77
N ALA A 58 22.18 17.57 4.17
CA ALA A 58 22.53 18.40 5.32
C ALA A 58 22.51 17.63 6.67
N LYS A 59 21.71 16.56 6.77
CA LYS A 59 21.63 15.69 7.95
C LYS A 59 22.67 14.56 7.96
N GLY A 60 23.62 14.56 7.03
CA GLY A 60 24.67 13.52 6.93
C GLY A 60 24.31 12.32 6.04
N ALA A 61 23.10 12.28 5.47
CA ALA A 61 22.75 11.37 4.38
C ALA A 61 23.15 11.97 3.03
N GLY A 62 22.50 11.65 1.92
CA GLY A 62 22.89 12.28 0.66
C GLY A 62 22.15 11.82 -0.57
N THR A 63 22.76 12.17 -1.69
CA THR A 63 22.43 11.76 -3.06
C THR A 63 23.73 11.70 -3.84
N GLU A 64 23.78 10.83 -4.83
CA GLU A 64 24.95 10.48 -5.64
C GLU A 64 25.51 11.70 -6.38
N ASN A 65 26.81 11.98 -6.25
CA ASN A 65 27.45 12.98 -7.10
C ASN A 65 27.82 12.35 -8.46
N MET A 66 27.20 12.81 -9.55
CA MET A 66 27.36 12.24 -10.89
C MET A 66 28.80 12.34 -11.45
N ASP A 67 29.67 13.16 -10.86
CA ASP A 67 31.11 13.13 -11.18
C ASP A 67 31.77 11.77 -10.86
N HIS A 68 31.16 10.98 -9.98
CA HIS A 68 31.67 9.68 -9.52
C HIS A 68 30.88 8.48 -10.07
N TYR A 69 29.63 8.68 -10.48
CA TYR A 69 28.78 7.65 -11.08
C TYR A 69 28.65 7.92 -12.58
N LYS A 70 29.73 7.59 -13.30
CA LYS A 70 29.82 7.76 -14.74
C LYS A 70 28.83 6.82 -15.45
N ASP A 71 28.49 7.17 -16.69
CA ASP A 71 27.60 6.38 -17.57
C ASP A 71 26.16 6.18 -17.03
N ALA A 72 25.74 7.06 -16.12
CA ALA A 72 24.38 7.15 -15.64
C ALA A 72 23.94 8.62 -15.48
N ARG A 73 22.64 8.85 -15.58
CA ARG A 73 22.02 10.13 -15.22
C ARG A 73 21.19 9.98 -13.95
N LYS A 74 21.17 11.01 -13.12
CA LYS A 74 20.29 11.05 -11.95
C LYS A 74 18.99 11.79 -12.24
N VAL A 75 17.87 11.25 -11.76
CA VAL A 75 16.54 11.82 -11.91
C VAL A 75 15.85 11.89 -10.54
N TYR A 76 15.19 13.02 -10.27
CA TYR A 76 14.33 13.19 -9.10
C TYR A 76 12.86 13.09 -9.52
N LEU A 77 12.04 12.30 -8.81
CA LEU A 77 10.61 12.15 -9.15
C LEU A 77 9.69 13.13 -8.44
N GLY A 78 9.97 13.49 -7.18
CA GLY A 78 9.09 14.37 -6.41
C GLY A 78 8.02 13.68 -5.56
N ILE A 79 8.20 12.42 -5.19
CA ILE A 79 7.26 11.71 -4.32
C ILE A 79 7.53 12.07 -2.86
N ASP A 80 6.58 12.80 -2.27
CA ASP A 80 6.65 13.29 -0.89
C ASP A 80 6.82 12.18 0.16
N ASN A 81 7.14 12.59 1.38
CA ASN A 81 7.37 11.65 2.48
C ASN A 81 6.05 11.13 3.10
N ILE A 82 6.19 10.19 4.04
CA ILE A 82 5.09 9.52 4.74
C ILE A 82 4.13 10.48 5.46
N HIS A 83 4.61 11.63 5.96
CA HIS A 83 3.77 12.58 6.67
C HIS A 83 2.80 13.29 5.72
N VAL A 84 3.29 13.68 4.53
CA VAL A 84 2.44 14.27 3.49
C VAL A 84 1.38 13.28 3.03
N MET A 85 1.74 12.00 2.87
CA MET A 85 0.77 10.98 2.46
C MET A 85 -0.28 10.69 3.53
N ARG A 86 0.11 10.66 4.81
CA ARG A 86 -0.83 10.58 5.93
C ARG A 86 -1.80 11.77 5.91
N ASP A 87 -1.29 12.99 5.86
CA ASP A 87 -2.10 14.20 5.89
C ASP A 87 -3.05 14.27 4.67
N SER A 88 -2.62 13.75 3.52
CA SER A 88 -3.45 13.62 2.33
C SER A 88 -4.64 12.68 2.55
N LEU A 89 -4.40 11.47 3.07
CA LEU A 89 -5.48 10.53 3.35
C LEU A 89 -6.42 11.03 4.46
N VAL A 90 -5.90 11.69 5.50
CA VAL A 90 -6.74 12.31 6.55
C VAL A 90 -7.76 13.26 5.93
N LYS A 91 -7.36 14.11 4.98
CA LYS A 91 -8.27 15.03 4.29
C LYS A 91 -9.33 14.31 3.44
N VAL A 92 -8.98 13.17 2.83
CA VAL A 92 -9.97 12.34 2.11
C VAL A 92 -11.01 11.80 3.09
N VAL A 93 -10.56 11.23 4.21
CA VAL A 93 -11.44 10.68 5.25
C VAL A 93 -12.32 11.76 5.88
N GLU A 94 -11.77 12.95 6.15
CA GLU A 94 -12.53 14.08 6.67
C GLU A 94 -13.65 14.52 5.72
N ALA A 95 -13.37 14.64 4.42
CA ALA A 95 -14.39 14.99 3.42
C ALA A 95 -15.53 13.96 3.36
N LEU A 96 -15.19 12.67 3.46
CA LEU A 96 -16.19 11.59 3.50
C LEU A 96 -17.02 11.64 4.79
N ARG A 97 -16.37 11.85 5.94
CA ARG A 97 -17.01 11.93 7.26
C ARG A 97 -17.97 13.11 7.38
N GLU A 98 -17.57 14.28 6.89
CA GLU A 98 -18.42 15.48 6.89
C GLU A 98 -19.71 15.25 6.07
N THR A 99 -19.60 14.52 4.96
CA THR A 99 -20.75 14.16 4.12
C THR A 99 -21.71 13.22 4.85
N GLU A 100 -21.20 12.22 5.59
CA GLU A 100 -22.02 11.29 6.39
C GLU A 100 -22.70 11.97 7.58
N MET A 101 -22.00 12.90 8.23
CA MET A 101 -22.57 13.71 9.32
C MET A 101 -23.70 14.62 8.81
N ALA A 102 -23.53 15.23 7.63
CA ALA A 102 -24.58 16.00 6.98
C ALA A 102 -25.79 15.11 6.60
N ALA A 103 -25.57 13.86 6.19
CA ALA A 103 -26.63 12.88 5.92
C ALA A 103 -27.48 12.59 7.15
N SER A 104 -26.79 12.30 8.25
CA SER A 104 -27.42 11.88 9.50
C SER A 104 -28.20 13.01 10.17
N SER A 105 -27.84 14.27 9.90
CA SER A 105 -28.55 15.45 10.42
C SER A 105 -29.73 15.90 9.56
N ALA A 106 -29.78 15.49 8.29
CA ALA A 106 -30.90 15.80 7.38
C ALA A 106 -32.08 14.82 7.49
N SER A 107 -31.91 13.65 8.12
CA SER A 107 -32.94 12.62 8.29
C SER A 107 -33.90 12.85 9.47
N GLY A 108 -33.93 14.06 10.05
CA GLY A 108 -34.82 14.42 11.16
C GLY A 108 -36.25 14.77 10.71
N ASP A 109 -37.16 13.81 10.81
CA ASP A 109 -38.61 13.89 11.06
C ASP A 109 -39.43 15.12 10.57
N LEU A 110 -39.50 15.36 9.26
CA LEU A 110 -40.61 16.13 8.66
C LEU A 110 -41.16 15.45 7.40
N PRO A 111 -42.44 15.01 7.39
CA PRO A 111 -43.06 14.43 6.21
C PRO A 111 -43.42 15.54 5.21
N GLY A 112 -42.67 15.64 4.11
CA GLY A 112 -43.05 16.46 2.96
C GLY A 112 -41.95 17.33 2.33
N GLU A 113 -40.76 17.42 2.92
CA GLU A 113 -39.64 18.14 2.30
C GLU A 113 -38.76 17.21 1.44
N SER A 114 -38.30 17.75 0.30
CA SER A 114 -37.39 17.11 -0.64
C SER A 114 -36.18 16.52 0.12
N LEU A 115 -35.94 15.21 -0.02
CA LEU A 115 -34.74 14.54 0.45
C LEU A 115 -33.50 15.32 -0.02
N VAL A 116 -32.89 16.10 0.87
CA VAL A 116 -31.60 16.72 0.61
C VAL A 116 -30.58 15.60 0.74
N VAL A 117 -30.21 14.99 -0.39
CA VAL A 117 -29.10 14.03 -0.45
C VAL A 117 -27.81 14.85 -0.26
N PRO A 118 -27.06 14.64 0.83
CA PRO A 118 -25.80 15.35 1.03
C PRO A 118 -24.85 15.01 -0.11
N VAL A 119 -24.28 16.04 -0.70
CA VAL A 119 -23.35 15.90 -1.82
C VAL A 119 -21.93 15.96 -1.27
N LEU A 120 -21.13 14.96 -1.61
CA LEU A 120 -19.70 14.93 -1.28
C LEU A 120 -18.97 16.17 -1.83
N ASP A 121 -18.24 16.88 -0.95
CA ASP A 121 -17.42 18.02 -1.37
C ASP A 121 -16.21 17.54 -2.20
N ARG A 122 -16.38 17.51 -3.52
CA ARG A 122 -15.31 17.18 -4.47
C ARG A 122 -14.14 18.17 -4.42
N GLN A 123 -14.36 19.42 -4.00
CA GLN A 123 -13.26 20.35 -3.82
C GLN A 123 -12.44 19.99 -2.58
N ALA A 124 -13.05 19.54 -1.49
CA ALA A 124 -12.31 18.98 -0.34
C ALA A 124 -11.47 17.79 -0.75
N LEU A 125 -12.04 16.85 -1.53
CA LEU A 125 -11.29 15.74 -2.10
C LEU A 125 -10.11 16.20 -2.96
N ARG A 126 -10.28 17.21 -3.83
CA ARG A 126 -9.17 17.76 -4.63
C ARG A 126 -8.10 18.42 -3.76
N ARG A 127 -8.49 19.14 -2.70
CA ARG A 127 -7.58 19.77 -1.73
C ARG A 127 -6.77 18.75 -0.91
N SER A 128 -7.20 17.48 -0.84
CA SER A 128 -6.39 16.41 -0.24
C SER A 128 -5.07 16.19 -0.97
N GLY A 129 -5.03 16.42 -2.29
CA GLY A 129 -3.90 16.09 -3.14
C GLY A 129 -3.73 14.59 -3.40
N TRP A 130 -4.64 13.72 -2.95
CA TRP A 130 -4.49 12.26 -3.04
C TRP A 130 -4.21 11.77 -4.46
N LEU A 131 -5.04 12.18 -5.43
CA LEU A 131 -4.85 11.82 -6.83
C LEU A 131 -3.54 12.37 -7.43
N ARG A 132 -3.06 13.52 -6.96
CA ARG A 132 -1.75 14.06 -7.38
C ARG A 132 -0.62 13.15 -6.90
N HIS A 133 -0.73 12.59 -5.70
CA HIS A 133 0.27 11.67 -5.17
C HIS A 133 0.25 10.31 -5.91
N LEU A 134 -0.94 9.78 -6.23
CA LEU A 134 -1.06 8.58 -7.07
C LEU A 134 -0.50 8.82 -8.47
N SER A 135 -0.82 9.97 -9.09
CA SER A 135 -0.27 10.37 -10.39
C SER A 135 1.26 10.41 -10.36
N ALA A 136 1.88 10.94 -9.30
CA ALA A 136 3.34 10.97 -9.18
C ALA A 136 3.97 9.56 -9.08
N ILE A 137 3.32 8.62 -8.40
CA ILE A 137 3.77 7.22 -8.34
C ILE A 137 3.68 6.57 -9.73
N VAL A 138 2.53 6.72 -10.42
CA VAL A 138 2.32 6.17 -11.77
C VAL A 138 3.29 6.79 -12.78
N GLU A 139 3.53 8.10 -12.71
CA GLU A 139 4.48 8.81 -13.57
C GLU A 139 5.93 8.36 -13.33
N GLY A 140 6.31 8.17 -12.07
CA GLY A 140 7.60 7.62 -11.69
C GLY A 140 7.83 6.21 -12.23
N SER A 141 6.84 5.33 -12.08
CA SER A 141 6.87 3.97 -12.66
C SER A 141 6.92 4.01 -14.18
N LEU A 142 6.19 4.91 -14.84
CA LEU A 142 6.25 5.08 -16.29
C LEU A 142 7.65 5.45 -16.79
N HIS A 143 8.40 6.26 -16.03
CA HIS A 143 9.81 6.55 -16.32
C HIS A 143 10.68 5.28 -16.27
N ILE A 144 10.47 4.43 -15.26
CA ILE A 144 11.19 3.16 -15.08
C ILE A 144 10.85 2.20 -16.23
N ILE A 145 9.56 2.00 -16.50
CA ILE A 145 9.06 1.10 -17.55
C ILE A 145 9.66 1.49 -18.91
N ARG A 146 9.63 2.78 -19.27
CA ARG A 146 10.23 3.26 -20.53
C ARG A 146 11.73 3.02 -20.60
N ASN A 147 12.46 3.24 -19.52
CA ASN A 147 13.91 3.05 -19.55
C ASN A 147 14.29 1.57 -19.68
N VAL A 148 13.57 0.68 -19.00
CA VAL A 148 13.80 -0.76 -19.07
C VAL A 148 13.35 -1.32 -20.42
N HIS A 149 12.11 -1.04 -20.85
CA HIS A 149 11.54 -1.66 -22.03
C HIS A 149 11.96 -1.00 -23.35
N VAL A 150 11.87 0.33 -23.42
CA VAL A 150 12.08 1.07 -24.69
C VAL A 150 13.56 1.35 -24.91
N ASN A 151 14.28 1.76 -23.87
CA ASN A 151 15.71 2.07 -24.00
C ASN A 151 16.61 0.85 -23.76
N SER A 152 16.05 -0.26 -23.26
CA SER A 152 16.81 -1.45 -22.90
C SER A 152 18.00 -1.13 -21.97
N SER A 153 17.76 -0.30 -20.95
CA SER A 153 18.79 0.21 -20.03
C SER A 153 18.42 0.00 -18.57
N HIS A 154 19.43 0.00 -17.70
CA HIS A 154 19.26 -0.24 -16.28
C HIS A 154 18.68 0.96 -15.54
N VAL A 155 18.01 0.66 -14.43
CA VAL A 155 17.46 1.63 -13.48
C VAL A 155 17.90 1.21 -12.09
N LEU A 156 18.48 2.12 -11.33
CA LEU A 156 18.66 1.99 -9.88
C LEU A 156 17.64 2.90 -9.19
N ILE A 157 16.82 2.36 -8.30
CA ILE A 157 15.76 3.10 -7.62
C ILE A 157 16.09 3.18 -6.13
N HIS A 158 16.09 4.39 -5.57
CA HIS A 158 16.20 4.59 -4.13
C HIS A 158 15.34 5.76 -3.65
N CYS A 159 15.26 5.93 -2.34
CA CYS A 159 14.66 7.11 -1.71
C CYS A 159 15.50 7.56 -0.51
N SER A 160 14.89 7.76 0.66
CA SER A 160 15.63 7.97 1.92
C SER A 160 16.11 6.63 2.48
N ASP A 161 15.18 5.79 2.96
CA ASP A 161 15.48 4.52 3.64
C ASP A 161 15.30 3.29 2.74
N GLY A 162 14.69 3.47 1.56
CA GLY A 162 14.59 2.40 0.56
C GLY A 162 13.40 1.44 0.71
N TRP A 163 12.54 1.58 1.71
CA TRP A 163 11.45 0.62 1.98
C TRP A 163 10.01 1.15 1.73
N ASP A 164 9.84 2.42 1.37
CA ASP A 164 8.50 3.01 1.10
C ASP A 164 8.30 3.29 -0.40
N ARG A 165 8.75 4.46 -0.88
CA ARG A 165 8.61 4.88 -2.28
C ARG A 165 9.34 3.99 -3.26
N THR A 166 10.47 3.43 -2.84
CA THR A 166 11.22 2.45 -3.64
C THR A 166 10.38 1.20 -3.88
N ALA A 167 9.70 0.67 -2.86
CA ALA A 167 8.81 -0.48 -3.00
C ALA A 167 7.62 -0.17 -3.91
N GLN A 168 6.99 1.01 -3.74
CA GLN A 168 5.91 1.48 -4.65
C GLN A 168 6.36 1.48 -6.12
N LEU A 169 7.48 2.13 -6.41
CA LEU A 169 8.00 2.28 -7.77
C LEU A 169 8.46 0.95 -8.37
N SER A 170 9.20 0.15 -7.60
CA SER A 170 9.72 -1.14 -8.04
C SER A 170 8.58 -2.11 -8.35
N ALA A 171 7.63 -2.26 -7.42
CA ALA A 171 6.54 -3.20 -7.57
C ALA A 171 5.57 -2.80 -8.70
N LEU A 172 5.17 -1.52 -8.78
CA LEU A 172 4.25 -1.08 -9.83
C LEU A 172 4.89 -1.16 -11.23
N SER A 173 6.19 -0.90 -11.35
CA SER A 173 6.91 -1.07 -12.62
C SER A 173 6.95 -2.54 -13.03
N GLN A 174 7.17 -3.46 -12.08
CA GLN A 174 7.13 -4.91 -12.34
C GLN A 174 5.75 -5.39 -12.78
N VAL A 175 4.66 -4.91 -12.16
CA VAL A 175 3.28 -5.19 -12.62
C VAL A 175 3.07 -4.80 -14.08
N CYS A 176 3.68 -3.68 -14.51
CA CYS A 176 3.53 -3.20 -15.89
C CYS A 176 4.48 -3.88 -16.88
N LEU A 177 5.67 -4.29 -16.44
CA LEU A 177 6.71 -4.88 -17.30
C LEU A 177 6.56 -6.38 -17.50
N ASP A 178 6.03 -7.10 -16.50
CA ASP A 178 5.98 -8.56 -16.51
C ASP A 178 4.54 -9.06 -16.27
N PRO A 179 3.91 -9.69 -17.28
CA PRO A 179 2.60 -10.31 -17.16
C PRO A 179 2.45 -11.28 -15.99
N PHE A 180 3.54 -11.94 -15.57
CA PHE A 180 3.50 -12.86 -14.43
C PHE A 180 2.94 -12.18 -13.18
N TYR A 181 3.36 -10.94 -12.89
CA TYR A 181 2.90 -10.20 -11.71
C TYR A 181 1.46 -9.70 -11.80
N ARG A 182 0.78 -9.92 -12.93
CA ARG A 182 -0.65 -9.67 -13.12
C ARG A 182 -1.52 -10.92 -12.93
N THR A 183 -0.89 -12.07 -12.68
CA THR A 183 -1.56 -13.29 -12.16
C THR A 183 -1.77 -13.18 -10.65
N ILE A 184 -2.76 -13.90 -10.09
CA ILE A 184 -2.99 -13.99 -8.64
C ILE A 184 -1.69 -14.44 -7.95
N LYS A 185 -1.11 -15.54 -8.41
CA LYS A 185 0.13 -16.09 -7.83
C LYS A 185 1.30 -15.12 -7.94
N GLY A 186 1.49 -14.50 -9.10
CA GLY A 186 2.57 -13.55 -9.31
C GLY A 186 2.42 -12.31 -8.43
N PHE A 187 1.21 -11.76 -8.29
CA PHE A 187 0.98 -10.62 -7.42
C PHE A 187 1.24 -10.93 -5.94
N GLN A 188 0.82 -12.11 -5.46
CA GLN A 188 1.15 -12.59 -4.10
C GLN A 188 2.68 -12.63 -3.89
N ILE A 189 3.41 -13.18 -4.86
CA ILE A 189 4.88 -13.24 -4.83
C ILE A 189 5.50 -11.85 -4.88
N LEU A 190 4.95 -10.93 -5.67
CA LEU A 190 5.43 -9.55 -5.75
C LEU A 190 5.29 -8.84 -4.40
N VAL A 191 4.17 -9.01 -3.72
CA VAL A 191 3.95 -8.46 -2.37
C VAL A 191 4.91 -9.09 -1.37
N GLU A 192 5.05 -10.41 -1.36
CA GLU A 192 6.00 -11.10 -0.48
C GLU A 192 7.45 -10.65 -0.72
N LYS A 193 7.82 -10.42 -1.98
CA LYS A 193 9.17 -9.98 -2.35
C LYS A 193 9.38 -8.50 -2.04
N ASP A 194 8.79 -7.59 -2.80
CA ASP A 194 9.14 -6.16 -2.79
C ASP A 194 8.66 -5.42 -1.54
N TRP A 195 7.72 -5.99 -0.78
CA TRP A 195 7.17 -5.37 0.41
C TRP A 195 7.53 -6.12 1.68
N VAL A 196 7.19 -7.40 1.76
CA VAL A 196 7.37 -8.17 3.00
C VAL A 196 8.85 -8.49 3.22
N SER A 197 9.55 -9.12 2.27
CA SER A 197 10.94 -9.53 2.47
C SER A 197 11.90 -8.33 2.45
N PHE A 198 11.67 -7.34 1.57
CA PHE A 198 12.46 -6.12 1.48
C PHE A 198 12.23 -5.11 2.64
N GLY A 199 11.37 -5.45 3.60
CA GLY A 199 11.31 -4.75 4.88
C GLY A 199 10.49 -3.47 4.88
N HIS A 200 9.42 -3.41 4.07
CA HIS A 200 8.39 -2.40 4.30
C HIS A 200 7.85 -2.53 5.72
N LYS A 201 7.84 -1.40 6.44
CA LYS A 201 7.55 -1.35 7.86
C LYS A 201 6.04 -1.43 8.15
N PHE A 202 5.41 -2.56 7.83
CA PHE A 202 3.95 -2.72 7.90
C PHE A 202 3.37 -2.40 9.29
N LEU A 203 4.00 -2.89 10.37
CA LEU A 203 3.56 -2.63 11.75
C LEU A 203 3.48 -1.12 12.02
N ASP A 204 4.56 -0.40 11.72
CA ASP A 204 4.65 1.05 11.93
C ASP A 204 3.70 1.82 11.01
N ARG A 205 3.66 1.47 9.71
CA ARG A 205 2.90 2.20 8.68
C ARG A 205 1.41 2.01 8.83
N CYS A 206 0.96 0.81 9.20
CA CYS A 206 -0.44 0.48 9.39
C CYS A 206 -0.93 0.85 10.79
N GLY A 207 -0.03 1.18 11.72
CA GLY A 207 -0.41 1.54 13.08
C GLY A 207 -0.98 0.36 13.86
N HIS A 208 -0.62 -0.88 13.54
CA HIS A 208 -1.04 -2.02 14.35
C HIS A 208 -0.50 -1.83 15.77
N LEU A 209 -1.29 -2.20 16.79
CA LEU A 209 -0.91 -2.03 18.20
C LEU A 209 -0.64 -0.56 18.64
N SER A 210 -1.02 0.44 17.84
CA SER A 210 -0.78 1.86 18.16
C SER A 210 -1.60 2.42 19.33
N SER A 211 -2.53 1.62 19.88
CA SER A 211 -3.31 1.94 21.08
C SER A 211 -3.52 0.70 21.95
N GLU A 212 -2.73 0.60 23.03
CA GLU A 212 -2.90 -0.43 24.06
C GLU A 212 -4.23 -0.29 24.84
N LYS A 213 -4.96 0.83 24.72
CA LYS A 213 -6.30 0.99 25.32
C LYS A 213 -7.29 -0.08 24.84
N PHE A 214 -7.04 -0.67 23.66
CA PHE A 214 -7.86 -1.73 23.09
C PHE A 214 -7.31 -3.14 23.35
N PHE A 215 -6.12 -3.24 23.96
CA PHE A 215 -5.42 -4.49 24.24
C PHE A 215 -5.02 -4.54 25.72
N VAL A 216 -5.98 -4.39 26.62
CA VAL A 216 -5.77 -4.71 28.04
C VAL A 216 -5.95 -6.22 28.19
N ALA A 217 -4.85 -6.96 28.26
CA ALA A 217 -4.90 -8.30 28.82
C ALA A 217 -5.40 -8.17 30.27
N PRO A 218 -6.33 -9.02 30.76
CA PRO A 218 -6.64 -9.07 32.17
C PRO A 218 -5.35 -9.45 32.90
N THR A 219 -4.69 -8.48 33.53
CA THR A 219 -3.66 -8.79 34.50
C THR A 219 -4.39 -9.44 35.67
N ASP A 220 -4.12 -10.72 35.93
CA ASP A 220 -4.42 -11.36 37.20
C ASP A 220 -3.62 -10.64 38.29
N THR A 221 -4.12 -9.48 38.73
CA THR A 221 -3.63 -8.83 39.93
C THR A 221 -4.22 -9.57 41.12
N GLY A 222 -3.55 -10.67 41.49
CA GLY A 222 -3.57 -11.13 42.87
C GLY A 222 -3.18 -9.95 43.74
N ALA A 223 -4.09 -9.53 44.63
CA ALA A 223 -3.91 -8.41 45.53
C ALA A 223 -2.70 -8.66 46.46
N ASN A 224 -1.50 -8.20 46.08
CA ASN A 224 -0.33 -7.99 46.95
C ASN A 224 0.86 -7.35 46.18
N ALA A 225 0.63 -6.34 45.34
CA ALA A 225 1.73 -5.65 44.66
C ALA A 225 2.49 -4.70 45.61
N SER A 226 3.80 -4.89 45.71
CA SER A 226 4.72 -4.05 46.50
C SER A 226 4.96 -2.70 45.82
N GLY A 227 5.36 -1.67 46.57
CA GLY A 227 5.59 -0.31 46.04
C GLY A 227 6.63 -0.20 44.93
N ALA A 228 7.53 -1.19 44.80
CA ALA A 228 8.51 -1.27 43.71
C ALA A 228 7.88 -1.75 42.37
N GLU A 229 6.93 -2.69 42.43
CA GLU A 229 6.21 -3.18 41.25
C GLU A 229 5.25 -2.13 40.70
N ALA A 230 4.62 -1.33 41.58
CA ALA A 230 3.80 -0.19 41.18
C ALA A 230 4.62 0.90 40.47
N ALA A 231 5.85 1.17 40.93
CA ALA A 231 6.76 2.09 40.27
C ALA A 231 7.22 1.55 38.90
N GLN A 232 7.54 0.26 38.80
CA GLN A 232 7.90 -0.39 37.54
C GLN A 232 6.74 -0.38 36.53
N ALA A 233 5.52 -0.67 36.97
CA ALA A 233 4.31 -0.58 36.15
C ALA A 233 4.05 0.86 35.69
N PHE A 234 4.28 1.86 36.56
CA PHE A 234 4.20 3.26 36.18
C PHE A 234 5.23 3.64 35.11
N PHE A 235 6.51 3.26 35.28
CA PHE A 235 7.54 3.53 34.28
C PHE A 235 7.29 2.80 32.95
N ALA A 236 6.82 1.56 32.98
CA ALA A 236 6.40 0.83 31.79
C ALA A 236 5.23 1.53 31.08
N SER A 237 4.22 2.00 31.83
CA SER A 237 3.08 2.74 31.26
C SER A 237 3.50 4.07 30.62
N VAL A 238 4.48 4.77 31.21
CA VAL A 238 5.03 6.02 30.69
C VAL A 238 5.87 5.75 29.43
N GLN A 239 6.72 4.72 29.45
CA GLN A 239 7.52 4.31 28.31
C GLN A 239 6.64 3.85 27.13
N ASN A 240 5.57 3.09 27.39
CA ASN A 240 4.57 2.71 26.38
C ASN A 240 3.80 3.93 25.82
N ARG A 241 3.54 4.94 26.65
CA ARG A 241 2.90 6.19 26.21
C ARG A 241 3.79 6.99 25.24
N PHE A 242 5.10 7.00 25.45
CA PHE A 242 6.05 7.65 24.54
C PHE A 242 6.33 6.81 23.29
N ALA A 243 6.36 5.48 23.40
CA ALA A 243 6.48 4.57 22.26
C ALA A 243 5.26 4.65 21.33
N SER A 244 4.04 4.68 21.88
CA SER A 244 2.79 4.80 21.11
C SER A 244 2.70 6.13 20.35
N GLN A 245 3.11 7.26 20.94
CA GLN A 245 3.14 8.55 20.24
C GLN A 245 4.13 8.58 19.07
N LYS A 246 5.28 7.91 19.19
CA LYS A 246 6.24 7.80 18.09
C LYS A 246 5.72 6.89 16.98
N HIS A 247 5.08 5.78 17.34
CA HIS A 247 4.47 4.85 16.38
C HIS A 247 3.37 5.52 15.55
N LEU A 248 2.53 6.34 16.17
CA LEU A 248 1.49 7.12 15.47
C LEU A 248 2.08 8.09 14.43
N GLN A 249 3.25 8.68 14.68
CA GLN A 249 3.92 9.57 13.73
C GLN A 249 4.55 8.84 12.53
N GLU A 250 4.75 7.53 12.63
CA GLU A 250 5.25 6.68 11.55
C GLU A 250 4.14 6.09 10.68
N THR A 251 2.87 6.23 11.09
CA THR A 251 1.72 5.77 10.30
C THR A 251 1.61 6.53 8.98
N SER A 252 1.36 5.79 7.89
CA SER A 252 1.19 6.35 6.55
C SER A 252 0.64 5.30 5.57
N PRO A 253 -0.23 5.68 4.62
CA PRO A 253 -0.92 4.75 3.73
C PRO A 253 -0.07 4.33 2.51
N VAL A 254 1.19 3.95 2.73
CA VAL A 254 2.13 3.68 1.62
C VAL A 254 1.72 2.46 0.79
N PHE A 255 1.40 1.35 1.45
CA PHE A 255 0.92 0.14 0.76
C PHE A 255 -0.50 0.33 0.20
N HIS A 256 -1.36 1.10 0.88
CA HIS A 256 -2.66 1.50 0.35
C HIS A 256 -2.50 2.28 -0.97
N GLN A 257 -1.62 3.27 -1.05
CA GLN A 257 -1.31 3.97 -2.31
C GLN A 257 -0.81 3.03 -3.41
N PHE A 258 -0.05 1.98 -3.07
CA PHE A 258 0.36 0.96 -4.03
C PHE A 258 -0.83 0.17 -4.57
N LEU A 259 -1.72 -0.33 -3.69
CA LEU A 259 -2.95 -1.02 -4.13
C LEU A 259 -3.84 -0.11 -5.00
N GLU A 260 -3.99 1.17 -4.64
CA GLU A 260 -4.70 2.14 -5.47
C GLU A 260 -4.01 2.36 -6.81
N SER A 261 -2.68 2.40 -6.85
CA SER A 261 -1.93 2.55 -8.10
C SER A 261 -2.10 1.32 -9.01
N VAL A 262 -2.11 0.12 -8.45
CA VAL A 262 -2.44 -1.12 -9.19
C VAL A 262 -3.87 -1.04 -9.73
N ARG A 263 -4.84 -0.56 -8.93
CA ARG A 263 -6.21 -0.33 -9.37
C ARG A 263 -6.30 0.68 -10.53
N GLN A 264 -5.48 1.74 -10.54
CA GLN A 264 -5.43 2.67 -11.68
C GLN A 264 -4.99 1.96 -12.96
N VAL A 265 -3.96 1.11 -12.89
CA VAL A 265 -3.49 0.32 -14.04
C VAL A 265 -4.58 -0.67 -14.48
N GLN A 266 -5.17 -1.42 -13.54
CA GLN A 266 -6.25 -2.37 -13.81
C GLN A 266 -7.46 -1.70 -14.49
N ARG A 267 -7.81 -0.46 -14.10
CA ARG A 267 -8.89 0.30 -14.76
C ARG A 267 -8.56 0.67 -16.21
N GLN A 268 -7.30 1.02 -16.49
CA GLN A 268 -6.86 1.36 -17.85
C GLN A 268 -6.67 0.12 -18.73
N PHE A 269 -6.46 -1.05 -18.13
CA PHE A 269 -6.20 -2.32 -18.81
C PHE A 269 -7.01 -3.47 -18.18
N PRO A 270 -8.36 -3.47 -18.32
CA PRO A 270 -9.25 -4.37 -17.60
C PRO A 270 -9.04 -5.86 -17.91
N GLU A 271 -8.60 -6.19 -19.12
CA GLU A 271 -8.42 -7.58 -19.57
C GLU A 271 -7.05 -8.17 -19.20
N ARG A 272 -6.19 -7.38 -18.53
CA ARG A 272 -4.75 -7.68 -18.37
C ARG A 272 -4.38 -8.25 -17.00
N PHE A 273 -5.36 -8.47 -16.13
CA PHE A 273 -5.15 -8.94 -14.75
C PHE A 273 -6.04 -10.15 -14.46
N GLU A 274 -5.45 -11.22 -13.92
CA GLU A 274 -6.18 -12.42 -13.51
C GLU A 274 -7.07 -12.16 -12.29
N PHE A 275 -6.64 -11.27 -11.40
CA PHE A 275 -7.43 -10.87 -10.24
C PHE A 275 -8.29 -9.65 -10.55
N ASN A 276 -9.46 -9.59 -9.94
CA ASN A 276 -10.41 -8.49 -10.06
C ASN A 276 -10.22 -7.43 -8.96
N GLU A 277 -11.10 -6.43 -8.93
CA GLU A 277 -11.05 -5.34 -7.95
C GLU A 277 -11.23 -5.83 -6.50
N ARG A 278 -12.07 -6.85 -6.28
CA ARG A 278 -12.37 -7.41 -4.95
C ARG A 278 -11.10 -7.93 -4.31
N PHE A 279 -10.22 -8.58 -5.08
CA PHE A 279 -8.93 -9.06 -4.59
C PHE A 279 -8.13 -7.94 -3.91
N LEU A 280 -8.02 -6.78 -4.58
CA LEU A 280 -7.30 -5.62 -4.06
C LEU A 280 -7.99 -5.02 -2.82
N ARG A 281 -9.32 -4.99 -2.77
CA ARG A 281 -10.04 -4.52 -1.56
C ARG A 281 -9.89 -5.46 -0.38
N GLN A 282 -9.91 -6.77 -0.60
CA GLN A 282 -9.64 -7.75 0.45
C GLN A 282 -8.20 -7.63 0.96
N MET A 283 -7.23 -7.38 0.07
CA MET A 283 -5.86 -7.08 0.45
C MET A 283 -5.78 -5.83 1.34
N HIS A 284 -6.48 -4.76 0.96
CA HIS A 284 -6.57 -3.55 1.78
C HIS A 284 -7.24 -3.82 3.14
N TYR A 285 -8.30 -4.62 3.19
CA TYR A 285 -8.95 -4.98 4.46
C TYR A 285 -7.99 -5.76 5.38
N HIS A 286 -7.34 -6.80 4.85
CA HIS A 286 -6.41 -7.64 5.61
C HIS A 286 -5.08 -6.97 5.95
N LEU A 287 -4.75 -5.85 5.28
CA LEU A 287 -3.67 -4.96 5.71
C LEU A 287 -3.89 -4.44 7.14
N TYR A 288 -5.14 -4.19 7.53
CA TYR A 288 -5.49 -3.58 8.81
C TYR A 288 -6.18 -4.54 9.79
N SER A 289 -6.74 -5.67 9.32
CA SER A 289 -7.54 -6.56 10.19
C SER A 289 -6.72 -7.33 11.22
N CYS A 290 -5.40 -7.43 11.03
CA CYS A 290 -4.48 -8.24 11.84
C CYS A 290 -4.90 -9.72 11.98
N GLN A 291 -5.76 -10.21 11.08
CA GLN A 291 -6.26 -11.59 11.12
C GLN A 291 -5.17 -12.61 10.71
N PHE A 292 -4.20 -12.16 9.90
CA PHE A 292 -3.12 -12.96 9.35
C PHE A 292 -1.76 -12.39 9.72
N GLY A 293 -0.74 -13.24 9.72
CA GLY A 293 0.64 -12.86 10.09
C GLY A 293 1.39 -12.05 9.05
N THR A 294 0.93 -12.06 7.80
CA THR A 294 1.68 -11.54 6.64
C THR A 294 2.12 -10.09 6.82
N PHE A 295 1.26 -9.21 7.36
CA PHE A 295 1.50 -7.77 7.47
C PHE A 295 1.75 -7.28 8.91
N LEU A 296 2.05 -8.16 9.87
CA LEU A 296 2.14 -7.76 11.29
C LEU A 296 3.49 -7.19 11.75
N PHE A 297 4.54 -7.29 10.94
CA PHE A 297 5.92 -7.01 11.36
C PHE A 297 6.64 -6.10 10.35
N ASN A 298 7.72 -5.45 10.79
CA ASN A 298 8.48 -4.51 9.98
C ASN A 298 9.54 -5.16 9.11
N THR A 299 10.09 -6.31 9.52
CA THR A 299 11.21 -6.95 8.81
C THR A 299 11.03 -8.46 8.66
N GLU A 300 11.69 -9.04 7.66
CA GLU A 300 11.72 -10.50 7.49
C GLU A 300 12.34 -11.20 8.71
N ARG A 301 13.34 -10.56 9.33
CA ARG A 301 13.98 -11.06 10.56
C ARG A 301 12.97 -11.20 11.70
N GLU A 302 12.14 -10.20 11.95
CA GLU A 302 11.09 -10.25 12.98
C GLU A 302 10.08 -11.39 12.73
N ARG A 303 9.77 -11.68 11.47
CA ARG A 303 8.86 -12.78 11.11
C ARG A 303 9.47 -14.17 11.34
N ARG A 304 10.77 -14.32 11.04
CA ARG A 304 11.45 -15.62 10.97
C ARG A 304 12.31 -15.98 12.18
N VAL A 305 12.64 -15.03 13.05
CA VAL A 305 13.45 -15.29 14.24
C VAL A 305 12.54 -15.40 15.45
N GLY A 306 12.52 -16.59 16.07
CA GLY A 306 11.85 -16.81 17.34
C GLY A 306 12.74 -16.39 18.51
N GLU A 307 12.34 -15.36 19.27
CA GLU A 307 13.05 -14.93 20.48
C GLU A 307 12.72 -15.86 21.67
N GLY A 308 13.21 -17.10 21.61
CA GLY A 308 13.00 -18.11 22.67
C GLY A 308 11.73 -18.96 22.52
N GLY A 309 11.04 -18.86 21.39
CA GLY A 309 9.89 -19.70 21.00
C GLY A 309 9.83 -19.90 19.48
N PRO A 310 8.77 -20.51 18.93
CA PRO A 310 8.62 -20.62 17.48
C PRO A 310 8.49 -19.22 16.84
N PRO A 311 9.05 -19.00 15.64
CA PRO A 311 8.97 -17.73 14.94
C PRO A 311 7.54 -17.34 14.63
N ALA A 312 7.29 -16.05 14.41
CA ALA A 312 5.93 -15.54 14.18
C ALA A 312 5.25 -16.18 12.96
N CYS A 313 6.00 -16.52 11.91
CA CYS A 313 5.48 -17.21 10.74
C CYS A 313 4.97 -18.63 11.02
N GLU A 314 5.38 -19.27 12.12
CA GLU A 314 4.87 -20.57 12.56
C GLU A 314 3.69 -20.46 13.53
N ARG A 315 3.43 -19.25 14.04
CA ARG A 315 2.39 -18.96 15.04
C ARG A 315 1.16 -18.28 14.44
N THR A 316 1.20 -17.95 13.16
CA THR A 316 0.17 -17.18 12.46
C THR A 316 -0.14 -17.82 11.11
N VAL A 317 -1.34 -17.57 10.60
CA VAL A 317 -1.76 -18.04 9.26
C VAL A 317 -1.40 -16.99 8.22
N SER A 318 -1.08 -17.44 7.00
CA SER A 318 -0.81 -16.55 5.88
C SER A 318 -2.12 -16.00 5.28
N VAL A 319 -2.13 -14.72 4.89
CA VAL A 319 -3.27 -14.16 4.13
C VAL A 319 -3.45 -14.88 2.78
N TRP A 320 -2.38 -15.46 2.24
CA TRP A 320 -2.45 -16.20 0.98
C TRP A 320 -3.23 -17.51 1.11
N ASP A 321 -3.25 -18.14 2.29
CA ASP A 321 -4.07 -19.34 2.52
C ASP A 321 -5.56 -19.01 2.39
N PHE A 322 -5.94 -17.80 2.80
CA PHE A 322 -7.30 -17.28 2.61
C PHE A 322 -7.60 -17.00 1.14
N PHE A 323 -6.74 -16.26 0.43
CA PHE A 323 -6.96 -15.96 -0.99
C PHE A 323 -6.96 -17.20 -1.89
N ASN A 324 -6.14 -18.20 -1.56
CA ASN A 324 -6.03 -19.44 -2.32
C ASN A 324 -7.09 -20.49 -1.89
N SER A 325 -7.99 -20.15 -0.97
CA SER A 325 -9.15 -20.98 -0.66
C SER A 325 -10.15 -20.94 -1.82
N LEU A 326 -10.76 -22.09 -2.14
CA LEU A 326 -11.71 -22.21 -3.25
C LEU A 326 -12.80 -21.12 -3.25
N PRO A 327 -13.48 -20.82 -2.12
CA PRO A 327 -14.54 -19.81 -2.12
C PRO A 327 -14.04 -18.39 -2.44
N GLU A 328 -12.83 -18.03 -2.00
CA GLU A 328 -12.31 -16.68 -2.26
C GLU A 328 -11.69 -16.57 -3.66
N THR A 329 -11.03 -17.62 -4.15
CA THR A 329 -10.49 -17.65 -5.52
C THR A 329 -11.61 -17.44 -6.55
N GLU A 330 -12.75 -18.13 -6.43
CA GLU A 330 -13.89 -17.97 -7.35
C GLU A 330 -14.43 -16.52 -7.39
N LEU A 331 -14.36 -15.80 -6.28
CA LEU A 331 -14.84 -14.42 -6.18
C LEU A 331 -13.81 -13.37 -6.59
N THR A 332 -12.53 -13.75 -6.67
CA THR A 332 -11.42 -12.82 -6.91
C THR A 332 -10.79 -12.93 -8.29
N VAL A 333 -11.18 -13.93 -9.08
CA VAL A 333 -10.80 -14.04 -10.49
C VAL A 333 -11.58 -13.02 -11.33
N ASN A 334 -10.88 -12.41 -12.29
CA ASN A 334 -11.43 -11.51 -13.29
C ASN A 334 -11.93 -12.31 -14.50
N PRO A 335 -13.25 -12.26 -14.82
CA PRO A 335 -13.80 -12.99 -15.96
C PRO A 335 -13.31 -12.45 -17.31
N ASP A 336 -12.86 -11.20 -17.36
CA ASP A 336 -12.39 -10.54 -18.59
C ASP A 336 -10.89 -10.75 -18.82
N TYR A 337 -10.20 -11.52 -17.96
CA TYR A 337 -8.76 -11.76 -18.11
C TYR A 337 -8.44 -12.53 -19.39
N ASP A 338 -7.65 -11.92 -20.27
CA ASP A 338 -7.15 -12.54 -21.49
C ASP A 338 -5.61 -12.57 -21.49
N PRO A 339 -4.99 -13.71 -21.11
CA PRO A 339 -3.54 -13.85 -21.11
C PRO A 339 -2.92 -13.84 -22.52
N SER A 340 -3.72 -14.01 -23.59
CA SER A 340 -3.20 -13.98 -24.96
C SER A 340 -2.76 -12.56 -25.39
N LEU A 341 -3.29 -11.53 -24.73
CA LEU A 341 -2.88 -10.14 -24.94
C LEU A 341 -1.43 -9.89 -24.51
N ASP A 342 -0.88 -10.75 -23.66
CA ASP A 342 0.49 -10.68 -23.14
C ASP A 342 1.52 -11.47 -23.97
N ASP A 343 1.10 -12.08 -25.09
CA ASP A 343 2.01 -12.80 -25.96
C ASP A 343 3.05 -11.86 -26.61
N VAL A 344 4.33 -12.06 -26.23
CA VAL A 344 5.49 -11.35 -26.79
C VAL A 344 5.64 -11.62 -28.30
N GLY A 345 5.12 -12.74 -28.80
CA GLY A 345 5.07 -13.10 -30.20
C GLY A 345 4.03 -12.35 -31.02
N ARG A 346 3.09 -11.63 -30.39
CA ARG A 346 2.00 -10.92 -31.08
C ARG A 346 2.56 -9.80 -31.96
N ARG A 347 2.06 -9.71 -33.20
CA ARG A 347 2.52 -8.74 -34.23
C ARG A 347 1.40 -7.85 -34.79
N GLU A 348 0.20 -7.96 -34.24
CA GLU A 348 -0.94 -7.15 -34.67
C GLU A 348 -0.72 -5.67 -34.34
N PRO A 349 -1.32 -4.74 -35.11
CA PRO A 349 -1.30 -3.32 -34.77
C PRO A 349 -1.82 -3.10 -33.34
N GLY A 350 -1.02 -2.44 -32.51
CA GLY A 350 -1.34 -2.21 -31.09
C GLY A 350 -0.82 -3.29 -30.12
N ALA A 351 -0.11 -4.31 -30.60
CA ALA A 351 0.62 -5.23 -29.71
C ALA A 351 1.69 -4.48 -28.90
N ASP A 352 1.77 -4.78 -27.60
CA ASP A 352 2.63 -4.09 -26.62
C ASP A 352 3.68 -5.01 -25.99
N MET A 353 3.83 -6.23 -26.53
CA MET A 353 4.73 -7.28 -26.04
C MET A 353 4.51 -7.64 -24.55
N GLY A 354 3.29 -7.45 -24.04
CA GLY A 354 2.97 -7.70 -22.64
C GLY A 354 3.33 -6.55 -21.69
N VAL A 355 3.75 -5.39 -22.21
CA VAL A 355 4.15 -4.24 -21.37
C VAL A 355 3.11 -3.14 -21.37
N LEU A 356 2.67 -2.75 -20.17
CA LEU A 356 1.65 -1.73 -19.97
C LEU A 356 2.29 -0.35 -19.77
N PHE A 357 1.75 0.67 -20.46
CA PHE A 357 2.15 2.07 -20.31
C PHE A 357 0.99 2.89 -19.74
N PRO A 358 0.77 2.90 -18.42
CA PRO A 358 -0.35 3.62 -17.83
C PRO A 358 -0.22 5.12 -18.03
N ASN A 359 -1.35 5.79 -18.24
CA ASN A 359 -1.46 7.24 -18.34
C ASN A 359 -1.54 7.86 -16.93
N PRO A 360 -0.51 8.60 -16.45
CA PRO A 360 -0.50 9.18 -15.10
C PRO A 360 -1.46 10.36 -14.94
N LYS A 361 -2.03 10.88 -16.04
CA LYS A 361 -3.04 11.95 -16.01
C LYS A 361 -4.46 11.41 -15.85
N ASP A 362 -4.66 10.13 -16.12
CA ASP A 362 -5.94 9.46 -15.96
C ASP A 362 -5.95 8.68 -14.64
N VAL A 363 -6.07 9.42 -13.55
CA VAL A 363 -6.19 8.89 -12.18
C VAL A 363 -7.54 9.29 -11.59
N ARG A 364 -8.20 8.33 -10.93
CA ARG A 364 -9.54 8.49 -10.35
C ARG A 364 -9.54 7.97 -8.91
N PHE A 365 -10.39 8.52 -8.04
CA PHE A 365 -10.57 7.96 -6.71
C PHE A 365 -11.12 6.53 -6.81
N TRP A 366 -10.62 5.62 -5.98
CA TRP A 366 -11.12 4.25 -5.89
C TRP A 366 -12.47 4.21 -5.16
N ASN A 367 -13.54 4.56 -5.85
CA ASN A 367 -14.85 4.77 -5.25
C ASN A 367 -15.41 3.52 -4.55
N GLU A 368 -15.14 2.32 -5.08
CA GLU A 368 -15.56 1.06 -4.48
C GLU A 368 -14.85 0.76 -3.14
N LEU A 369 -13.61 1.24 -2.95
CA LEU A 369 -12.91 1.15 -1.67
C LEU A 369 -13.52 2.10 -0.64
N TYR A 370 -13.89 3.31 -1.07
CA TYR A 370 -14.50 4.32 -0.21
C TYR A 370 -16.02 4.13 -0.02
N GLY A 371 -16.61 3.09 -0.64
CA GLY A 371 -18.04 2.80 -0.54
C GLY A 371 -18.92 3.89 -1.14
N ARG A 372 -18.48 4.51 -2.24
CA ARG A 372 -19.18 5.60 -2.95
C ARG A 372 -19.41 5.27 -4.42
N ALA A 373 -20.35 5.98 -5.05
CA ALA A 373 -20.55 5.89 -6.49
C ALA A 373 -19.40 6.56 -7.26
N ASP A 374 -19.07 6.07 -8.46
CA ASP A 374 -18.02 6.68 -9.30
C ASP A 374 -18.39 8.12 -9.66
N GLU A 375 -19.64 8.38 -10.01
CA GLU A 375 -20.14 9.71 -10.33
C GLU A 375 -19.98 10.69 -9.15
N GLU A 376 -20.10 10.19 -7.91
CA GLU A 376 -20.00 10.99 -6.69
C GLU A 376 -18.57 11.49 -6.46
N MET A 377 -17.57 10.62 -6.61
CA MET A 377 -16.16 10.95 -6.36
C MET A 377 -15.45 11.52 -7.60
N ASN A 378 -15.80 11.03 -8.80
CA ASN A 378 -15.04 11.23 -10.02
C ASN A 378 -15.84 11.93 -11.16
N GLY A 379 -17.09 12.30 -10.94
CA GLY A 379 -17.91 12.97 -11.96
C GLY A 379 -17.49 14.41 -12.27
N ASN A 380 -17.86 14.90 -13.46
CA ASN A 380 -17.48 16.24 -13.97
C ASN A 380 -18.33 17.41 -13.45
N GLY A 381 -19.37 17.13 -12.66
CA GLY A 381 -20.24 18.13 -12.04
C GLY A 381 -21.57 18.32 -12.79
N VAL A 382 -22.66 18.30 -12.01
CA VAL A 382 -24.08 18.56 -12.31
C VAL A 382 -24.83 17.47 -13.09
N TYR A 383 -25.73 16.71 -12.42
CA TYR A 383 -27.19 16.93 -12.46
C TYR A 383 -27.97 15.98 -11.54
N PHE A 384 -29.00 16.55 -10.91
CA PHE A 384 -30.17 15.87 -10.35
C PHE A 384 -30.84 14.98 -11.42
N HIS A 385 -31.23 13.76 -11.05
CA HIS A 385 -32.32 13.07 -11.74
C HIS A 385 -33.30 12.48 -10.72
N PRO A 386 -34.55 12.98 -10.66
CA PRO A 386 -35.59 12.45 -9.79
C PRO A 386 -36.30 11.28 -10.49
N SER A 387 -35.60 10.17 -10.75
CA SER A 387 -36.23 8.92 -11.19
C SER A 387 -35.25 7.76 -11.23
N LEU A 388 -34.66 7.42 -10.10
CA LEU A 388 -34.23 6.05 -9.85
C LEU A 388 -34.87 5.68 -8.53
N SER A 389 -35.83 4.75 -8.58
CA SER A 389 -36.26 4.05 -7.37
C SER A 389 -35.02 3.38 -6.80
N ILE A 390 -34.43 4.02 -5.78
CA ILE A 390 -33.45 3.41 -4.91
C ILE A 390 -34.23 2.34 -4.16
N THR A 391 -34.24 1.13 -4.72
CA THR A 391 -34.50 -0.04 -3.90
C THR A 391 -33.31 -0.11 -2.95
N PHE A 392 -33.53 0.32 -1.70
CA PHE A 392 -32.62 -0.04 -0.62
C PHE A 392 -32.61 -1.57 -0.57
N PHE A 393 -31.64 -2.19 -1.24
CA PHE A 393 -31.14 -3.46 -0.75
C PHE A 393 -30.40 -3.13 0.53
N TYR A 394 -31.15 -3.08 1.63
CA TYR A 394 -30.63 -3.56 2.88
C TYR A 394 -30.16 -4.99 2.59
N SER A 395 -28.91 -5.14 2.17
CA SER A 395 -28.20 -6.38 2.33
C SER A 395 -28.09 -6.56 3.83
N HIS A 396 -29.15 -7.12 4.41
CA HIS A 396 -29.05 -7.88 5.63
C HIS A 396 -27.85 -8.78 5.39
N TYR A 397 -26.80 -8.56 6.16
CA TYR A 397 -25.81 -9.59 6.37
C TYR A 397 -26.62 -10.83 6.75
N VAL A 398 -26.71 -11.79 5.83
CA VAL A 398 -27.07 -13.15 6.19
C VAL A 398 -25.93 -13.58 7.08
N VAL A 399 -26.16 -13.47 8.38
CA VAL A 399 -25.44 -14.24 9.38
C VAL A 399 -25.77 -15.68 9.04
N VAL A 400 -24.93 -16.32 8.22
CA VAL A 400 -24.90 -17.78 8.18
C VAL A 400 -24.31 -18.21 9.52
N ALA A 401 -25.21 -18.35 10.50
CA ALA A 401 -24.91 -19.06 11.72
C ALA A 401 -24.68 -20.52 11.31
N TYR A 402 -23.43 -20.95 11.28
CA TYR A 402 -23.14 -22.38 11.34
C TYR A 402 -23.58 -22.86 12.73
N THR A 403 -24.75 -23.47 12.82
CA THR A 403 -25.07 -24.37 13.92
C THR A 403 -24.12 -25.55 13.86
N LEU A 404 -23.06 -25.51 14.66
CA LEU A 404 -22.25 -26.69 14.96
C LEU A 404 -23.18 -27.76 15.58
N PRO A 405 -23.16 -29.01 15.09
CA PRO A 405 -23.86 -30.10 15.74
C PRO A 405 -23.37 -30.27 17.17
N SER A 406 -24.29 -30.18 18.13
CA SER A 406 -24.06 -30.46 19.53
C SER A 406 -23.68 -31.93 19.72
N ARG A 407 -22.38 -32.21 19.82
CA ARG A 407 -21.72 -33.21 20.67
C ARG A 407 -20.28 -33.38 20.19
N LEU A 408 -19.32 -32.85 20.94
CA LEU A 408 -18.00 -33.45 21.15
C LEU A 408 -17.39 -32.83 22.41
N THR A 409 -16.80 -33.70 23.19
CA THR A 409 -16.43 -33.55 24.61
C THR A 409 -15.20 -32.66 24.83
N THR A 410 -15.15 -32.11 26.03
CA THR A 410 -14.10 -31.28 26.64
C THR A 410 -12.66 -31.74 26.39
N SER A 411 -11.86 -30.90 25.72
CA SER A 411 -10.45 -30.65 26.06
C SER A 411 -9.86 -29.51 25.21
N ASN A 412 -9.43 -28.43 25.89
CA ASN A 412 -8.47 -27.39 25.51
C ASN A 412 -8.59 -26.71 24.13
N LEU A 413 -9.27 -25.56 24.10
CA LEU A 413 -9.14 -24.51 23.06
C LEU A 413 -9.53 -23.16 23.68
N THR A 414 -8.56 -22.34 24.10
CA THR A 414 -8.76 -20.92 24.37
C THR A 414 -8.44 -20.11 23.11
N HIS A 415 -9.43 -20.02 22.22
CA HIS A 415 -9.44 -19.10 21.07
C HIS A 415 -10.21 -17.83 21.47
N ALA A 416 -9.52 -16.71 21.58
CA ALA A 416 -10.16 -15.40 21.69
C ALA A 416 -10.21 -14.77 20.28
N VAL A 417 -11.39 -14.85 19.65
CA VAL A 417 -11.72 -14.10 18.43
C VAL A 417 -12.18 -12.71 18.87
N TYR A 418 -11.36 -11.68 18.63
CA TYR A 418 -11.75 -10.29 18.87
C TYR A 418 -12.19 -9.62 17.56
N ARG A 419 -13.42 -9.10 17.60
CA ARG A 419 -14.00 -8.23 16.57
C ARG A 419 -13.21 -6.92 16.48
N GLY A 420 -12.76 -6.55 15.29
CA GLY A 420 -12.30 -5.21 14.97
C GLY A 420 -13.28 -4.50 14.04
N PHE A 421 -13.86 -3.38 14.48
CA PHE A 421 -14.45 -2.32 13.63
C PHE A 421 -13.51 -1.10 13.77
N ALA A 422 -12.97 -0.53 12.70
CA ALA A 422 -13.55 0.47 11.78
C ALA A 422 -13.65 1.88 12.38
N VAL A 423 -13.14 2.86 11.59
CA VAL A 423 -13.39 4.31 11.52
C VAL A 423 -13.87 5.00 12.82
N PHE A 424 -13.01 5.87 13.38
CA PHE A 424 -13.39 6.76 14.48
C PHE A 424 -14.27 7.93 14.00
N THR A 425 -15.55 7.89 14.34
CA THR A 425 -16.41 9.07 14.53
C THR A 425 -16.86 9.09 16.00
N ASN A 426 -16.40 10.08 16.76
CA ASN A 426 -16.82 10.32 18.14
C ASN A 426 -18.32 10.69 18.18
N PHE A 427 -19.12 9.94 18.93
CA PHE A 427 -20.39 10.41 19.49
C PHE A 427 -20.32 10.31 21.01
N VAL A 428 -20.48 11.45 21.69
CA VAL A 428 -20.70 11.53 23.13
C VAL A 428 -22.23 11.52 23.33
N ALA A 429 -22.76 10.51 24.01
CA ALA A 429 -24.12 10.54 24.53
C ALA A 429 -24.04 10.96 26.00
N GLN A 430 -24.68 12.09 26.34
CA GLN A 430 -25.06 12.42 27.71
C GLN A 430 -26.35 11.65 28.02
N ASP A 431 -26.34 10.83 29.07
CA ASP A 431 -27.58 10.35 29.68
C ASP A 431 -27.90 11.25 30.87
N GLU A 432 -29.04 11.93 30.77
CA GLU A 432 -29.77 12.53 31.88
C GLU A 432 -30.50 11.43 32.66
N ALA A 433 -30.40 11.50 33.99
CA ALA A 433 -31.43 11.06 34.93
C ALA A 433 -31.45 12.04 36.11
#